data_AF-A0A7C1SPR5-F1
#
_entry.id   AF-A0A7C1SPR5-F1
#
_cell.length_a   1.000
_cell.length_b   1.000
_cell.length_c   1.000
_cell.angle_alpha   90.00
_cell.angle_beta   90.00
_cell.angle_gamma   90.00
#
_symmetry.space_group_name_H-M   'P 1'
#
loop_
_entity.id
_entity.type
_entity.pdbx_description
1 polymer ?
#
loop_
_entity_poly.entity_id
_entity_poly.type
_entity_poly.pdbx_seq_one_letter_code
_entity_poly.pdbx_strand_id
1 'polypeptide(L)'
;MIGNRKREIIELIDIFCDKNLNDEYKQLCAKLMQKLSRKHNVPFLRGRVEIWAASVIISVGKINFLFDKSSGFNISRDNIADFFGASKSTISQKAIAIINMLKLGYWDAEFSTENMRNNKPSFLNWFSNSRIF
;
A
#
# COMPACT_ATOMS: atom_id res chain seq x y z
N MET A 1 1.04 -21.47 8.07
CA MET A 1 0.18 -20.72 9.01
C MET A 1 0.17 -19.24 8.63
N ILE A 2 -0.94 -18.51 8.86
CA ILE A 2 -1.11 -17.09 8.47
C ILE A 2 0.00 -16.19 9.03
N GLY A 3 0.40 -16.41 10.30
CA GLY A 3 1.40 -15.58 10.98
C GLY A 3 2.77 -15.58 10.31
N ASN A 4 3.33 -16.75 10.00
CA ASN A 4 4.65 -16.86 9.38
C ASN A 4 4.70 -16.21 8.01
N ARG A 5 3.66 -16.44 7.20
CA ARG A 5 3.58 -15.89 5.85
C ARG A 5 3.37 -14.38 5.83
N LYS A 6 2.60 -13.85 6.78
CA LYS A 6 2.47 -12.40 6.98
C LYS A 6 3.82 -11.78 7.33
N ARG A 7 4.61 -12.42 8.20
CA ARG A 7 5.93 -11.95 8.62
C ARG A 7 6.91 -11.88 7.46
N GLU A 8 6.99 -12.95 6.66
CA GLU A 8 7.83 -13.01 5.46
C GLU A 8 7.53 -11.87 4.47
N ILE A 9 6.24 -11.57 4.25
CA ILE A 9 5.84 -10.45 3.39
C ILE A 9 6.24 -9.10 4.01
N ILE A 10 6.09 -8.92 5.33
CA ILE A 10 6.50 -7.70 6.02
C ILE A 10 8.01 -7.50 5.96
N GLU A 11 8.81 -8.55 6.17
CA GLU A 11 10.27 -8.49 6.06
C GLU A 11 10.72 -8.03 4.66
N LEU A 12 10.09 -8.56 3.60
CA LEU A 12 10.34 -8.13 2.22
C LEU A 12 9.97 -6.66 1.97
N ILE A 13 8.88 -6.18 2.59
CA ILE A 13 8.47 -4.78 2.53
C ILE A 13 9.48 -3.89 3.26
N ASP A 14 9.91 -4.30 4.45
CA ASP A 14 10.84 -3.54 5.28
C ASP A 14 12.16 -3.32 4.55
N ILE A 15 12.73 -4.38 3.96
CA ILE A 15 13.96 -4.30 3.14
C ILE A 15 13.80 -3.29 1.98
N PHE A 16 12.66 -3.31 1.28
CA PHE A 16 12.43 -2.37 0.19
C PHE A 16 12.34 -0.92 0.70
N CYS A 17 11.56 -0.70 1.77
CA CYS A 17 11.34 0.63 2.32
C CYS A 17 12.62 1.21 2.95
N ASP A 18 13.42 0.39 3.63
CA ASP A 18 14.74 0.76 4.15
C ASP A 18 15.66 1.32 3.07
N LYS A 19 15.62 0.68 1.90
CA LYS A 19 16.50 1.04 0.78
C LYS A 19 15.99 2.22 -0.04
N ASN A 20 14.67 2.37 -0.16
CA ASN A 20 14.07 3.20 -1.22
C ASN A 20 13.02 4.22 -0.74
N LEU A 21 12.49 4.07 0.47
CA LEU A 21 11.42 4.91 1.01
C LEU A 21 11.81 5.40 2.42
N ASN A 22 10.94 5.19 3.41
CA ASN A 22 11.15 5.58 4.80
C ASN A 22 10.34 4.69 5.76
N ASP A 23 10.50 4.93 7.07
CA ASP A 23 9.81 4.17 8.11
C ASP A 23 8.28 4.36 8.11
N GLU A 24 7.78 5.50 7.66
CA GLU A 24 6.34 5.74 7.59
C GLU A 24 5.68 4.78 6.58
N TYR A 25 6.29 4.58 5.41
CA TYR A 25 5.81 3.60 4.44
C TYR A 25 5.87 2.16 4.96
N LYS A 26 6.87 1.79 5.77
CA LYS A 26 6.91 0.48 6.45
C LYS A 26 5.71 0.28 7.35
N GLN A 27 5.45 1.27 8.22
CA GLN A 27 4.35 1.22 9.18
C GLN A 27 2.99 1.12 8.47
N LEU A 28 2.77 1.93 7.44
CA LEU A 28 1.54 1.90 6.64
C LEU A 28 1.35 0.55 5.92
N CYS A 29 2.42 -0.01 5.35
CA CYS A 29 2.36 -1.31 4.68
C CYS A 29 2.11 -2.46 5.67
N ALA A 30 2.77 -2.45 6.84
CA ALA A 30 2.54 -3.43 7.90
C ALA A 30 1.10 -3.37 8.43
N LYS A 31 0.55 -2.16 8.58
CA LYS A 31 -0.86 -1.94 8.93
C LYS A 31 -1.80 -2.50 7.87
N LEU A 32 -1.48 -2.30 6.58
CA LEU A 32 -2.29 -2.83 5.48
C LEU A 32 -2.28 -4.37 5.47
N MET A 33 -1.12 -4.97 5.70
CA MET A 33 -0.98 -6.42 5.89
C MET A 33 -1.76 -6.95 7.09
N GLN A 34 -1.77 -6.20 8.20
CA GLN A 34 -2.57 -6.54 9.37
C GLN A 34 -4.07 -6.52 9.04
N LYS A 35 -4.54 -5.52 8.27
CA LYS A 35 -5.93 -5.45 7.82
C LYS A 35 -6.30 -6.61 6.89
N LEU A 36 -5.43 -6.97 5.95
CA LEU A 36 -5.62 -8.14 5.07
C LEU A 36 -5.69 -9.46 5.87
N SER A 37 -4.90 -9.58 6.94
CA SER A 37 -4.86 -10.82 7.75
C SER A 37 -6.15 -11.10 8.54
N ARG A 38 -7.01 -10.08 8.69
CA ARG A 38 -8.31 -10.17 9.38
C ARG A 38 -9.48 -10.54 8.45
N LYS A 39 -9.24 -10.66 7.14
CA LYS A 39 -10.29 -11.07 6.18
C LYS A 39 -10.60 -12.55 6.40
N HIS A 40 -11.89 -12.92 6.36
CA HIS A 40 -12.34 -14.31 6.50
C HIS A 40 -11.61 -15.26 5.53
N ASN A 41 -11.48 -14.85 4.27
CA ASN A 41 -10.59 -15.50 3.31
C ASN A 41 -9.31 -14.67 3.18
N VAL A 42 -8.22 -15.09 3.84
CA VAL A 42 -6.94 -14.38 3.85
C VAL A 42 -6.25 -14.55 2.48
N PRO A 43 -6.19 -13.50 1.65
CA PRO A 43 -5.89 -13.66 0.23
C PRO A 43 -4.41 -13.95 -0.02
N PHE A 44 -3.53 -13.49 0.88
CA PHE A 44 -2.10 -13.67 0.73
C PHE A 44 -1.61 -15.07 1.07
N LEU A 45 -2.48 -16.00 1.49
CA LEU A 45 -2.09 -17.41 1.70
C LEU A 45 -1.70 -18.14 0.40
N ARG A 46 -2.00 -17.56 -0.77
CA ARG A 46 -1.65 -18.10 -2.08
C ARG A 46 -0.83 -17.10 -2.90
N GLY A 47 -0.12 -17.59 -3.91
CA GLY A 47 0.76 -16.80 -4.79
C GLY A 47 2.17 -16.60 -4.22
N ARG A 48 3.02 -15.85 -4.93
CA ARG A 48 4.39 -15.52 -4.48
C ARG A 48 4.38 -14.39 -3.46
N VAL A 49 5.22 -14.47 -2.43
CA VAL A 49 5.28 -13.46 -1.35
C VAL A 49 5.82 -12.12 -1.84
N GLU A 50 6.73 -12.14 -2.81
CA GLU A 50 7.32 -10.98 -3.48
C GLU A 50 6.26 -10.18 -4.23
N ILE A 51 5.33 -10.88 -4.90
CA ILE A 51 4.19 -10.22 -5.57
C ILE A 51 3.29 -9.54 -4.53
N TRP A 52 3.06 -10.17 -3.38
CA TRP A 52 2.27 -9.57 -2.30
C TRP A 52 2.95 -8.35 -1.69
N ALA A 53 4.25 -8.43 -1.38
CA ALA A 53 5.04 -7.32 -0.87
C ALA A 53 4.98 -6.12 -1.84
N ALA A 54 5.31 -6.33 -3.11
CA ALA A 54 5.25 -5.31 -4.16
C ALA A 54 3.86 -4.68 -4.29
N SER A 55 2.81 -5.51 -4.25
CA SER A 55 1.43 -5.03 -4.42
C SER A 55 0.94 -4.20 -3.22
N VAL A 56 1.39 -4.54 -2.01
CA VAL A 56 1.10 -3.77 -0.79
C VAL A 56 1.78 -2.41 -0.85
N ILE A 57 3.06 -2.35 -1.23
CA ILE A 57 3.79 -1.09 -1.42
C ILE A 57 3.11 -0.22 -2.48
N ILE A 58 2.73 -0.81 -3.63
CA ILE A 58 2.00 -0.06 -4.67
C ILE A 58 0.64 0.43 -4.15
N SER A 59 -0.07 -0.37 -3.35
CA SER A 59 -1.37 0.03 -2.80
C SER A 59 -1.23 1.26 -1.90
N VAL A 60 -0.31 1.23 -0.94
CA VAL A 60 -0.01 2.38 -0.06
C VAL A 60 0.52 3.55 -0.89
N GLY A 61 1.41 3.30 -1.84
CA GLY A 61 1.95 4.32 -2.74
C GLY A 61 0.88 5.03 -3.56
N LYS A 62 -0.13 4.31 -4.06
CA LYS A 62 -1.26 4.90 -4.78
C LYS A 62 -2.12 5.79 -3.88
N ILE A 63 -2.40 5.37 -2.65
CA ILE A 63 -3.16 6.17 -1.68
C ILE A 63 -2.45 7.50 -1.36
N ASN A 64 -1.11 7.48 -1.43
CA ASN A 64 -0.21 8.57 -1.02
C ASN A 64 0.44 9.33 -2.19
N PHE A 65 0.00 9.12 -3.43
CA PHE A 65 0.60 9.74 -4.62
C PHE A 65 2.13 9.59 -4.70
N LEU A 66 2.65 8.44 -4.25
CA LEU A 66 4.08 8.15 -4.20
C LEU A 66 4.76 8.32 -5.56
N PHE A 67 4.04 8.00 -6.64
CA PHE A 67 4.56 8.04 -7.99
C PHE A 67 4.51 9.43 -8.65
N ASP A 68 3.95 10.41 -7.96
CA ASP A 68 3.90 11.79 -8.43
C ASP A 68 5.18 12.52 -8.00
N LYS A 69 5.61 13.49 -8.80
CA LYS A 69 6.83 14.28 -8.51
C LYS A 69 6.80 14.96 -7.14
N SER A 70 5.61 15.26 -6.63
CA SER A 70 5.40 15.89 -5.33
C SER A 70 5.74 15.00 -4.14
N SER A 71 5.93 13.69 -4.33
CA SER A 71 6.23 12.76 -3.23
C SER A 71 7.65 12.94 -2.68
N GLY A 72 8.56 13.52 -3.46
CA GLY A 72 9.99 13.63 -3.13
C GLY A 72 10.76 12.31 -3.28
N PHE A 73 10.09 11.20 -3.60
CA PHE A 73 10.73 9.91 -3.84
C PHE A 73 10.94 9.67 -5.34
N ASN A 74 12.15 9.27 -5.72
CA ASN A 74 12.45 8.88 -7.10
C ASN A 74 12.18 7.38 -7.31
N ILE A 75 10.94 6.94 -7.08
CA ILE A 75 10.52 5.54 -7.18
C ILE A 75 9.35 5.38 -8.15
N SER A 76 9.53 4.47 -9.12
CA SER A 76 8.50 4.06 -10.07
C SER A 76 7.97 2.65 -9.79
N ARG A 77 6.85 2.30 -10.43
CA ARG A 77 6.32 0.92 -10.40
C ARG A 77 7.27 -0.09 -11.05
N ASP A 78 8.08 0.34 -12.01
CA ASP A 78 9.12 -0.50 -12.62
C ASP A 78 10.24 -0.80 -11.61
N ASN A 79 10.68 0.19 -10.83
CA ASN A 79 11.68 -0.05 -9.77
C ASN A 79 11.19 -1.07 -8.73
N ILE A 80 9.90 -1.01 -8.36
CA ILE A 80 9.29 -1.99 -7.46
C ILE A 80 9.24 -3.37 -8.14
N ALA A 81 8.81 -3.44 -9.40
CA ALA A 81 8.72 -4.68 -10.16
C ALA A 81 10.07 -5.40 -10.26
N ASP A 82 11.11 -4.65 -10.61
CA ASP A 82 12.48 -5.14 -10.76
C ASP A 82 13.04 -5.64 -9.42
N PHE A 83 12.85 -4.87 -8.35
CA PHE A 83 13.32 -5.26 -7.01
C PHE A 83 12.74 -6.60 -6.54
N PHE A 84 11.46 -6.85 -6.83
CA PHE A 84 10.75 -8.05 -6.40
C PHE A 84 10.74 -9.18 -7.44
N GLY A 85 11.46 -9.02 -8.57
CA GLY A 85 11.49 -10.02 -9.64
C GLY A 85 10.09 -10.39 -10.15
N ALA A 86 9.21 -9.40 -10.33
CA ALA A 86 7.82 -9.58 -10.72
C ALA A 86 7.45 -8.66 -11.89
N SER A 87 6.41 -9.00 -12.66
CA SER A 87 5.98 -8.09 -13.73
C SER A 87 5.18 -6.91 -13.19
N LYS A 88 5.43 -5.71 -13.75
CA LYS A 88 4.68 -4.48 -13.41
C LYS A 88 3.17 -4.65 -13.54
N SER A 89 2.71 -5.36 -14.57
CA SER A 89 1.28 -5.62 -14.79
C SER A 89 0.66 -6.43 -13.65
N THR A 90 1.33 -7.51 -13.23
CA THR A 90 0.85 -8.41 -12.16
C THR A 90 0.72 -7.68 -10.82
N ILE A 91 1.76 -6.95 -10.41
CA ILE A 91 1.76 -6.24 -9.13
C ILE A 91 0.76 -5.07 -9.15
N SER A 92 0.59 -4.38 -10.28
CA SER A 92 -0.37 -3.29 -10.41
C SER A 92 -1.81 -3.79 -10.36
N GLN A 93 -2.14 -4.87 -11.07
CA GLN A 93 -3.47 -5.48 -11.04
C GLN A 93 -3.82 -5.99 -9.64
N LYS A 94 -2.87 -6.64 -8.96
CA LYS A 94 -3.08 -7.12 -7.59
C LYS A 94 -3.21 -5.97 -6.60
N ALA A 95 -2.46 -4.87 -6.75
CA ALA A 95 -2.64 -3.68 -5.92
C ALA A 95 -4.04 -3.09 -6.07
N ILE A 96 -4.57 -3.00 -7.30
CA ILE A 96 -5.97 -2.57 -7.54
C ILE A 96 -6.94 -3.53 -6.84
N ALA A 97 -6.71 -4.84 -6.91
CA ALA A 97 -7.55 -5.82 -6.21
C ALA A 97 -7.51 -5.64 -4.68
N ILE A 98 -6.35 -5.31 -4.09
CA ILE A 98 -6.23 -5.01 -2.65
C ILE A 98 -7.05 -3.78 -2.29
N ILE A 99 -6.88 -2.68 -3.03
CA ILE A 99 -7.58 -1.41 -2.83
C ILE A 99 -9.10 -1.65 -2.89
N ASN A 100 -9.58 -2.33 -3.93
CA ASN A 100 -11.01 -2.63 -4.10
C ASN A 100 -11.55 -3.56 -2.99
N MET A 101 -10.79 -4.60 -2.62
CA MET A 101 -11.18 -5.56 -1.57
C MET A 101 -11.34 -4.91 -0.19
N LEU A 102 -10.54 -3.87 0.07
CA LEU A 102 -10.53 -3.14 1.33
C LEU A 102 -11.35 -1.83 1.25
N LYS A 103 -11.93 -1.51 0.08
CA LYS A 103 -12.69 -0.28 -0.20
C LYS A 103 -11.90 0.98 0.14
N LEU A 104 -10.60 0.98 -0.19
CA LEU A 104 -9.71 2.12 0.08
C LEU A 104 -9.80 3.14 -1.06
N GLY A 105 -9.76 4.42 -0.70
CA GLY A 105 -9.69 5.54 -1.64
C GLY A 105 -8.35 6.27 -1.57
N TYR A 106 -8.17 7.25 -2.45
CA TYR A 106 -7.11 8.26 -2.25
C TYR A 106 -7.35 9.01 -0.94
N TRP A 107 -6.26 9.44 -0.27
CA TRP A 107 -6.33 10.16 1.02
C TRP A 107 -7.08 9.40 2.13
N ASP A 108 -7.06 8.07 2.07
CA ASP A 108 -7.66 7.23 3.09
C ASP A 108 -7.07 7.58 4.47
N ALA A 109 -7.93 7.93 5.43
CA ALA A 109 -7.49 8.44 6.73
C ALA A 109 -6.63 7.43 7.51
N GLU A 110 -6.81 6.13 7.26
CA GLU A 110 -6.08 5.07 7.94
C GLU A 110 -4.71 4.82 7.29
N PHE A 111 -4.58 5.04 5.98
CA PHE A 111 -3.41 4.69 5.17
C PHE A 111 -2.69 5.87 4.52
N SER A 112 -3.00 7.10 4.94
CA SER A 112 -2.30 8.30 4.49
C SER A 112 -1.10 8.63 5.37
N THR A 113 -0.01 9.05 4.75
CA THR A 113 1.14 9.67 5.41
C THR A 113 0.73 10.95 6.12
N GLU A 114 1.55 11.43 7.06
CA GLU A 114 1.35 12.69 7.75
C GLU A 114 1.29 13.87 6.78
N ASN A 115 2.22 13.92 5.81
CA ASN A 115 2.20 14.95 4.76
C ASN A 115 0.86 14.96 4.00
N MET A 116 0.33 13.77 3.70
CA MET A 116 -0.97 13.63 3.02
C MET A 116 -2.14 14.02 3.92
N ARG A 117 -2.10 13.70 5.22
CA ARG A 117 -3.15 14.13 6.15
C ARG A 117 -3.18 15.66 6.30
N ASN A 118 -2.02 16.29 6.34
CA ASN A 118 -1.90 17.74 6.53
C ASN A 118 -2.20 18.55 5.26
N ASN A 119 -1.92 18.00 4.08
CA ASN A 119 -2.17 18.65 2.79
C ASN A 119 -3.46 18.17 2.11
N LYS A 120 -4.38 17.53 2.85
CA LYS A 120 -5.65 17.07 2.31
C LYS A 120 -6.45 18.27 1.79
N PRO A 121 -6.87 18.28 0.50
CA PRO A 121 -7.64 19.38 -0.04
C PRO A 121 -8.88 19.69 0.80
N SER A 122 -9.12 20.97 1.07
CA SER A 122 -10.23 21.44 1.93
C SER A 122 -11.61 20.95 1.45
N PHE A 123 -11.80 20.75 0.14
CA PHE A 123 -13.05 20.22 -0.41
C PHE A 123 -13.35 18.77 -0.01
N LEU A 124 -12.34 17.94 0.33
CA LEU A 124 -12.56 16.59 0.83
C LEU A 124 -13.11 16.58 2.26
N ASN A 125 -12.90 17.65 3.03
CA ASN A 125 -13.52 17.80 4.35
C ASN A 125 -15.04 18.01 4.23
N TRP A 126 -15.51 18.60 3.13
CA TRP A 126 -16.94 18.79 2.86
C TRP A 126 -17.68 17.46 2.67
N PHE A 127 -17.10 16.52 1.91
CA PHE A 127 -17.68 15.17 1.75
C PHE A 127 -17.64 14.33 3.03
N SER A 128 -16.71 14.60 3.94
CA SER A 128 -16.57 13.88 5.21
C SER A 128 -17.62 14.33 6.25
N ASN A 129 -18.13 15.57 6.13
CA ASN A 129 -19.07 16.19 7.06
C ASN A 129 -20.50 16.29 6.51
N SER A 130 -20.71 15.94 5.25
CA SER A 130 -22.03 15.88 4.64
C SER A 130 -22.54 14.44 4.76
N ARG A 131 -23.42 14.19 5.74
CA ARG A 131 -24.33 13.02 5.67
C ARG A 131 -25.26 13.22 4.48
N ILE A 132 -24.80 12.79 3.31
CA ILE A 132 -25.64 12.57 2.15
C ILE A 132 -25.24 11.19 1.62
N PHE A 133 -25.62 10.15 2.36
CA PHE A 133 -26.73 9.25 2.05
C PHE A 133 -27.26 8.69 3.39
#